data_AF-A0A021X5Q8-F1
#
_entry.id   AF-A0A021X5Q8-F1
#
_cell.length_a   1.000
_cell.length_b   1.000
_cell.length_c   1.000
_cell.angle_alpha   90.00
_cell.angle_beta   90.00
_cell.angle_gamma   90.00
#
_symmetry.space_group_name_H-M   'P 1'
#
loop_
_entity.id
_entity.type
_entity.pdbx_description
1 polymer ?
#
loop_
_entity_poly.entity_id
_entity_poly.type
_entity_poly.pdbx_seq_one_letter_code
_entity_poly.pdbx_strand_id
1 'polypeptide(L)'
;MTTVFIAGSISISKLDQLVKERIQKIVDGHLDVVVGDADGADASIQRCLAELRAASVTVYCSGDRPRNNIGDWPIKNIYPKAAPGSRAFYTAKDVEMSRASDYGLMIWDCKSTGTLSNVIELITQQKKSVVFVNKRHEFVTVSDVNSLEMLVSFMSDHARLKADEKIRLSSKISLLAQSTFLMDDDKSRKSAMTPDAALDKGHNNQAANMKLRIALIQAIEAHVKAQGWTQAEAARMLGVTQPRMSDLIRHKTSVFGLESLVNMVEAAGLHIEVRVAA
;
A
#
# COMPACT_ATOMS: atom_id res chain seq x y z
N MET A 1 -9.60 5.01 23.63
CA MET A 1 -9.27 3.60 23.38
C MET A 1 -8.73 3.49 21.97
N THR A 2 -7.92 2.48 21.68
CA THR A 2 -7.35 2.31 20.33
C THR A 2 -8.35 1.58 19.43
N THR A 3 -8.62 2.14 18.26
CA THR A 3 -9.59 1.62 17.30
C THR A 3 -8.91 1.03 16.07
N VAL A 4 -9.28 -0.19 15.68
CA VAL A 4 -8.74 -0.92 14.53
C VAL A 4 -9.78 -0.99 13.42
N PHE A 5 -9.41 -0.53 12.23
CA PHE A 5 -10.20 -0.77 11.02
C PHE A 5 -9.81 -2.10 10.38
N ILE A 6 -10.70 -3.09 10.43
CA ILE A 6 -10.46 -4.40 9.81
C ILE A 6 -11.31 -4.53 8.55
N ALA A 7 -10.66 -4.78 7.40
CA ALA A 7 -11.34 -4.98 6.12
C ALA A 7 -10.52 -5.89 5.19
N GLY A 8 -11.09 -6.28 4.06
CA GLY A 8 -10.32 -7.07 3.10
C GLY A 8 -10.91 -7.17 1.71
N SER A 9 -10.39 -8.11 0.94
CA SER A 9 -10.80 -8.34 -0.45
C SER A 9 -12.11 -9.13 -0.49
N ILE A 10 -13.08 -8.69 -1.30
CA ILE A 10 -14.36 -9.40 -1.47
C ILE A 10 -14.20 -10.86 -1.96
N SER A 11 -13.09 -11.17 -2.62
CA SER A 11 -12.73 -12.51 -3.08
C SER A 11 -12.34 -13.48 -1.96
N ILE A 12 -12.09 -12.98 -0.74
CA ILE A 12 -11.60 -13.78 0.39
C ILE A 12 -12.80 -14.13 1.28
N SER A 13 -13.29 -15.36 1.20
CA SER A 13 -14.43 -15.85 2.00
C SER A 13 -14.01 -16.72 3.19
N LYS A 14 -12.71 -17.01 3.33
CA LYS A 14 -12.12 -17.76 4.44
C LYS A 14 -10.86 -17.06 4.92
N LEU A 15 -10.80 -16.75 6.21
CA LEU A 15 -9.63 -16.13 6.81
C LEU A 15 -8.53 -17.18 7.06
N ASP A 16 -7.30 -16.77 6.78
CA ASP A 16 -6.10 -17.50 7.18
C ASP A 16 -5.96 -17.57 8.70
N GLN A 17 -5.32 -18.61 9.20
CA GLN A 17 -5.13 -18.83 10.63
C GLN A 17 -4.32 -17.68 11.28
N LEU A 18 -3.31 -17.15 10.60
CA LEU A 18 -2.51 -16.01 11.07
C LEU A 18 -3.35 -14.74 11.23
N VAL A 19 -4.36 -14.56 10.36
CA VAL A 19 -5.31 -13.45 10.47
C VAL A 19 -6.22 -13.65 11.68
N LYS A 20 -6.75 -14.85 11.89
CA LYS A 20 -7.57 -15.16 13.06
C LYS A 20 -6.82 -14.91 14.37
N GLU A 21 -5.57 -15.36 14.45
CA GLU A 21 -4.70 -15.12 15.61
C GLU A 21 -4.43 -13.62 15.81
N ARG A 22 -4.30 -12.84 14.73
CA ARG A 22 -4.17 -11.38 14.83
C ARG A 22 -5.45 -10.73 15.36
N ILE A 23 -6.61 -11.18 14.90
CA ILE A 23 -7.91 -10.69 15.39
C ILE A 23 -8.09 -11.07 16.87
N GLN A 24 -7.72 -12.28 17.28
CA GLN A 24 -7.72 -12.70 18.68
C GLN A 24 -6.93 -11.73 19.56
N LYS A 25 -5.70 -11.37 19.15
CA LYS A 25 -4.88 -10.41 19.90
C LYS A 25 -5.52 -9.01 20.02
N ILE A 26 -6.29 -8.59 19.01
CA ILE A 26 -7.04 -7.33 19.05
C ILE A 26 -8.18 -7.42 20.07
N VAL A 27 -8.91 -8.54 20.07
CA VAL A 27 -10.02 -8.79 21.00
C VAL A 27 -9.51 -8.91 22.44
N ASP A 28 -8.46 -9.71 22.69
CA ASP A 28 -7.86 -9.88 24.02
C ASP A 28 -7.27 -8.56 24.56
N GLY A 29 -6.78 -7.71 23.64
CA GLY A 29 -6.31 -6.36 23.97
C GLY A 29 -7.44 -5.38 24.31
N HIS A 30 -8.71 -5.77 24.13
CA HIS A 30 -9.89 -4.90 24.31
C HIS A 30 -9.85 -3.65 23.42
N LEU A 31 -9.34 -3.79 22.19
CA LEU A 31 -9.35 -2.71 21.21
C LEU A 31 -10.73 -2.59 20.57
N ASP A 32 -11.11 -1.37 20.21
CA ASP A 32 -12.34 -1.12 19.46
C ASP A 32 -12.15 -1.57 18.01
N VAL A 33 -13.15 -2.18 17.41
CA VAL A 33 -13.10 -2.65 16.01
C VAL A 33 -14.15 -1.95 15.17
N VAL A 34 -13.75 -1.39 14.03
CA VAL A 34 -14.67 -0.95 12.97
C VAL A 34 -14.52 -1.86 11.76
N VAL A 35 -15.65 -2.34 11.23
CA VAL A 35 -15.70 -3.29 10.11
C VAL A 35 -16.86 -2.93 9.18
N GLY A 36 -16.70 -3.24 7.89
CA GLY A 36 -17.73 -3.00 6.89
C GLY A 36 -18.82 -4.08 6.87
N ASP A 37 -19.93 -3.75 6.21
CA ASP A 37 -21.06 -4.65 5.97
C ASP A 37 -20.92 -5.56 4.73
N ALA A 38 -19.80 -5.53 3.99
CA ALA A 38 -19.72 -6.20 2.69
C ALA A 38 -19.61 -7.73 2.80
N ASP A 39 -19.81 -8.42 1.68
CA ASP A 39 -19.51 -9.85 1.58
C ASP A 39 -17.99 -10.11 1.52
N GLY A 40 -17.61 -11.38 1.52
CA GLY A 40 -16.21 -11.79 1.43
C GLY A 40 -15.48 -11.60 2.75
N ALA A 41 -14.41 -10.78 2.73
CA ALA A 41 -13.54 -10.64 3.87
C ALA A 41 -14.28 -10.04 5.07
N ASP A 42 -15.07 -8.99 4.86
CA ASP A 42 -15.85 -8.31 5.89
C ASP A 42 -16.78 -9.28 6.63
N ALA A 43 -17.61 -10.04 5.90
CA ALA A 43 -18.45 -11.09 6.50
C ALA A 43 -17.63 -12.16 7.24
N SER A 44 -16.43 -12.49 6.77
CA SER A 44 -15.56 -13.49 7.42
C SER A 44 -14.90 -12.94 8.68
N ILE A 45 -14.53 -11.66 8.68
CA ILE A 45 -14.05 -10.92 9.86
C ILE A 45 -15.17 -10.84 10.89
N GLN A 46 -16.38 -10.46 10.49
CA GLN A 46 -17.53 -10.44 11.37
C GLN A 46 -17.77 -11.81 12.01
N ARG A 47 -17.79 -12.92 11.24
CA ARG A 47 -17.90 -14.28 11.84
C ARG A 47 -16.81 -14.54 12.88
N CYS A 48 -15.56 -14.24 12.56
CA CYS A 48 -14.45 -14.42 13.49
C CYS A 48 -14.64 -13.60 14.77
N LEU A 49 -15.03 -12.32 14.67
CA LEU A 49 -15.28 -11.47 15.83
C LEU A 49 -16.45 -11.98 16.70
N ALA A 50 -17.50 -12.51 16.07
CA ALA A 50 -18.64 -13.10 16.77
C ALA A 50 -18.25 -14.38 17.52
N GLU A 51 -17.49 -15.28 16.87
CA GLU A 51 -16.95 -16.49 17.50
C GLU A 51 -16.08 -16.17 18.73
N LEU A 52 -15.31 -15.08 18.63
CA LEU A 52 -14.46 -14.57 19.72
C LEU A 52 -15.21 -13.73 20.77
N ARG A 53 -16.52 -13.52 20.59
CA ARG A 53 -17.36 -12.69 21.46
C ARG A 53 -16.79 -11.28 21.69
N ALA A 54 -16.27 -10.67 20.62
CA ALA A 54 -15.71 -9.33 20.67
C ALA A 54 -16.74 -8.32 21.22
N ALA A 55 -16.38 -7.64 22.31
CA ALA A 55 -17.29 -6.75 23.04
C ALA A 55 -17.45 -5.36 22.38
N SER A 56 -16.41 -4.86 21.70
CA SER A 56 -16.41 -3.54 21.08
C SER A 56 -16.21 -3.62 19.57
N VAL A 57 -17.32 -3.77 18.85
CA VAL A 57 -17.35 -3.77 17.38
C VAL A 57 -18.43 -2.81 16.91
N THR A 58 -18.16 -2.04 15.86
CA THR A 58 -19.16 -1.21 15.16
C THR A 58 -19.15 -1.54 13.67
N VAL A 59 -20.32 -1.86 13.13
CA VAL A 59 -20.48 -2.16 11.69
C VAL A 59 -20.83 -0.89 10.94
N TYR A 60 -20.06 -0.57 9.90
CA TYR A 60 -20.32 0.58 9.04
C TYR A 60 -21.02 0.14 7.75
N CYS A 61 -22.10 0.84 7.40
CA CYS A 61 -22.82 0.65 6.14
C CYS A 61 -23.14 1.97 5.46
N SER A 62 -23.16 1.96 4.12
CA SER A 62 -23.67 3.09 3.34
C SER A 62 -25.17 2.94 3.13
N GLY A 63 -25.96 3.93 3.53
CA GLY A 63 -27.43 3.86 3.52
C GLY A 63 -28.01 3.28 4.81
N ASP A 64 -29.29 2.92 4.78
CA ASP A 64 -30.09 2.65 5.99
C ASP A 64 -29.86 1.28 6.64
N ARG A 65 -29.54 0.25 5.84
CA ARG A 65 -29.39 -1.12 6.34
C ARG A 65 -28.07 -1.74 5.89
N PRO A 66 -27.34 -2.40 6.81
CA PRO A 66 -26.16 -3.17 6.42
C PRO A 66 -26.59 -4.42 5.64
N ARG A 67 -25.75 -4.85 4.71
CA ARG A 67 -25.86 -6.16 4.06
C ARG A 67 -25.61 -7.30 5.04
N ASN A 68 -24.58 -7.13 5.89
CA ASN A 68 -24.20 -8.09 6.91
C ASN A 68 -23.97 -7.41 8.26
N ASN A 69 -24.58 -7.96 9.32
CA ASN A 69 -24.25 -7.69 10.71
C ASN A 69 -24.41 -8.99 11.52
N ILE A 70 -23.35 -9.81 11.52
CA ILE A 70 -23.43 -11.20 12.01
C ILE A 70 -23.48 -11.29 13.54
N GLY A 71 -22.89 -10.32 14.24
CA GLY A 71 -22.83 -10.29 15.71
C GLY A 71 -23.81 -9.33 16.35
N ASP A 72 -24.81 -8.83 15.62
CA ASP A 72 -25.81 -7.87 16.10
C ASP A 72 -25.19 -6.63 16.79
N TRP A 73 -24.06 -6.16 16.27
CA TRP A 73 -23.34 -5.02 16.82
C TRP A 73 -23.99 -3.68 16.47
N PRO A 74 -23.65 -2.59 17.19
CA PRO A 74 -24.02 -1.23 16.80
C PRO A 74 -23.66 -0.93 15.35
N ILE A 75 -24.58 -0.26 14.65
CA ILE A 75 -24.44 0.12 13.24
C ILE A 75 -24.18 1.62 13.14
N LYS A 76 -23.24 2.00 12.28
CA LYS A 76 -23.02 3.39 11.87
C LYS A 76 -23.34 3.58 10.39
N ASN A 77 -24.46 4.26 10.15
CA ASN A 77 -24.95 4.58 8.80
C ASN A 77 -24.24 5.81 8.24
N ILE A 78 -23.72 5.68 7.02
CA ILE A 78 -23.11 6.78 6.26
C ILE A 78 -24.01 7.12 5.07
N TYR A 79 -24.32 8.40 4.91
CA TYR A 79 -25.20 8.93 3.88
C TYR A 79 -24.42 9.79 2.87
N PRO A 80 -23.71 9.16 1.92
CA PRO A 80 -22.96 9.92 0.92
C PRO A 80 -23.90 10.61 -0.06
N LYS A 81 -23.47 11.77 -0.58
CA LYS A 81 -24.17 12.48 -1.67
C LYS A 81 -24.17 11.71 -3.00
N ALA A 82 -23.30 10.70 -3.14
CA ALA A 82 -23.18 9.90 -4.34
C ALA A 82 -24.44 9.08 -4.59
N ALA A 83 -24.77 8.82 -5.86
CA ALA A 83 -25.94 8.02 -6.22
C ALA A 83 -25.86 6.61 -5.59
N PRO A 84 -26.96 6.08 -5.02
CA PRO A 84 -27.02 4.71 -4.52
C PRO A 84 -26.54 3.70 -5.57
N GLY A 85 -25.78 2.70 -5.14
CA GLY A 85 -25.20 1.69 -6.03
C GLY A 85 -23.91 2.11 -6.75
N SER A 86 -23.54 3.39 -6.72
CA SER A 86 -22.26 3.84 -7.28
C SER A 86 -21.08 3.38 -6.42
N ARG A 87 -19.88 3.29 -7.03
CA ARG A 87 -18.66 2.98 -6.27
C ARG A 87 -18.42 4.00 -5.14
N ALA A 88 -18.61 5.29 -5.43
CA ALA A 88 -18.43 6.36 -4.46
C ALA A 88 -19.40 6.23 -3.27
N PHE A 89 -20.63 5.74 -3.51
CA PHE A 89 -21.57 5.44 -2.44
C PHE A 89 -21.04 4.35 -1.51
N TYR A 90 -20.53 3.24 -2.06
CA TYR A 90 -20.02 2.13 -1.25
C TYR A 90 -18.68 2.42 -0.56
N THR A 91 -17.82 3.26 -1.14
CA THR A 91 -16.52 3.58 -0.54
C THR A 91 -16.58 4.70 0.50
N ALA A 92 -17.71 5.42 0.60
CA ALA A 92 -17.86 6.50 1.57
C ALA A 92 -17.74 6.01 3.02
N LYS A 93 -18.32 4.84 3.33
CA LYS A 93 -18.15 4.21 4.64
C LYS A 93 -16.70 3.83 4.94
N ASP A 94 -15.91 3.46 3.92
CA ASP A 94 -14.51 3.06 4.09
C ASP A 94 -13.63 4.25 4.48
N VAL A 95 -13.91 5.42 3.91
CA VAL A 95 -13.29 6.69 4.32
C VAL A 95 -13.61 7.01 5.78
N GLU A 96 -14.87 6.85 6.19
CA GLU A 96 -15.28 7.10 7.57
C GLU A 96 -14.71 6.08 8.58
N MET A 97 -14.59 4.80 8.19
CA MET A 97 -13.88 3.80 9.00
C MET A 97 -12.39 4.14 9.14
N SER A 98 -11.76 4.61 8.05
CA SER A 98 -10.36 5.05 8.09
C SER A 98 -10.16 6.27 8.99
N ARG A 99 -11.13 7.20 9.01
CA ARG A 99 -11.12 8.37 9.92
C ARG A 99 -11.30 7.99 11.38
N ALA A 100 -12.19 7.05 11.67
CA ALA A 100 -12.53 6.62 13.03
C ALA A 100 -11.54 5.65 13.68
N SER A 101 -10.57 5.12 12.92
CA SER A 101 -9.56 4.18 13.40
C SER A 101 -8.20 4.83 13.65
N ASP A 102 -7.36 4.22 14.48
CA ASP A 102 -5.97 4.61 14.68
C ASP A 102 -5.03 3.89 13.70
N TYR A 103 -5.37 2.66 13.31
CA TYR A 103 -4.67 1.89 12.29
C TYR A 103 -5.58 0.87 11.61
N GLY A 104 -5.12 0.32 10.49
CA GLY A 104 -5.83 -0.71 9.73
C GLY A 104 -5.23 -2.11 9.84
N LEU A 105 -6.09 -3.13 9.76
CA LEU A 105 -5.73 -4.51 9.45
C LEU A 105 -6.44 -4.93 8.15
N MET A 106 -5.67 -5.10 7.08
CA MET A 106 -6.19 -5.34 5.72
C MET A 106 -5.87 -6.75 5.25
N ILE A 107 -6.86 -7.51 4.79
CA ILE A 107 -6.65 -8.83 4.19
C ILE A 107 -6.72 -8.73 2.66
N TRP A 108 -5.59 -8.95 1.98
CA TRP A 108 -5.45 -8.61 0.57
C TRP A 108 -5.03 -9.78 -0.32
N ASP A 109 -5.71 -9.92 -1.47
CA ASP A 109 -5.49 -10.99 -2.46
C ASP A 109 -4.47 -10.64 -3.56
N CYS A 110 -3.72 -9.55 -3.38
CA CYS A 110 -2.81 -8.94 -4.37
C CYS A 110 -3.52 -8.41 -5.64
N LYS A 111 -4.84 -8.24 -5.62
CA LYS A 111 -5.64 -7.80 -6.78
C LYS A 111 -6.66 -6.72 -6.45
N SER A 112 -7.27 -6.78 -5.27
CA SER A 112 -8.37 -5.91 -4.87
C SER A 112 -7.94 -4.45 -4.80
N THR A 113 -8.48 -3.64 -5.72
CA THR A 113 -8.26 -2.19 -5.72
C THR A 113 -9.02 -1.48 -4.59
N GLY A 114 -10.08 -2.09 -4.04
CA GLY A 114 -10.81 -1.55 -2.90
C GLY A 114 -9.98 -1.61 -1.63
N THR A 115 -9.44 -2.80 -1.31
CA THR A 115 -8.55 -2.98 -0.16
C THR A 115 -7.30 -2.12 -0.25
N LEU A 116 -6.69 -2.00 -1.44
CA LEU A 116 -5.56 -1.10 -1.66
C LEU A 116 -5.94 0.38 -1.49
N SER A 117 -7.17 0.75 -1.85
CA SER A 117 -7.67 2.12 -1.59
C SER A 117 -7.79 2.40 -0.10
N ASN A 118 -8.23 1.43 0.71
CA ASN A 118 -8.28 1.57 2.17
C ASN A 118 -6.88 1.73 2.79
N VAL A 119 -5.89 0.98 2.28
CA VAL A 119 -4.48 1.15 2.70
C VAL A 119 -4.00 2.57 2.36
N ILE A 120 -4.23 3.04 1.14
CA ILE A 120 -3.83 4.39 0.70
C ILE A 120 -4.52 5.48 1.51
N GLU A 121 -5.81 5.31 1.82
CA GLU A 121 -6.57 6.25 2.63
C GLU A 121 -5.98 6.39 4.03
N LEU A 122 -5.66 5.27 4.69
CA LEU A 122 -5.04 5.29 6.02
C LEU A 122 -3.69 6.02 6.03
N ILE A 123 -2.78 5.71 5.10
CA ILE A 123 -1.47 6.37 5.05
C ILE A 123 -1.57 7.85 4.67
N THR A 124 -2.55 8.24 3.86
CA THR A 124 -2.82 9.66 3.55
C THR A 124 -3.20 10.43 4.81
N GLN A 125 -3.86 9.76 5.75
CA GLN A 125 -4.20 10.28 7.07
C GLN A 125 -3.08 10.06 8.11
N GLN A 126 -1.87 9.70 7.69
CA GLN A 126 -0.71 9.39 8.55
C GLN A 126 -0.95 8.23 9.53
N LYS A 127 -1.83 7.29 9.16
CA LYS A 127 -2.13 6.07 9.92
C LYS A 127 -1.46 4.86 9.30
N LYS A 128 -1.04 3.92 10.14
CA LYS A 128 -0.42 2.67 9.67
C LYS A 128 -1.50 1.68 9.22
N SER A 129 -1.13 0.82 8.28
CA SER A 129 -1.94 -0.31 7.85
C SER A 129 -1.12 -1.59 7.88
N VAL A 130 -1.55 -2.57 8.66
CA VAL A 130 -0.99 -3.92 8.67
C VAL A 130 -1.74 -4.74 7.64
N VAL A 131 -1.06 -5.19 6.59
CA VAL A 131 -1.67 -5.88 5.45
C VAL A 131 -1.26 -7.35 5.44
N PHE A 132 -2.22 -8.25 5.55
CA PHE A 132 -2.00 -9.67 5.30
C PHE A 132 -2.04 -9.95 3.79
N VAL A 133 -0.93 -10.43 3.25
CA VAL A 133 -0.78 -10.75 1.82
C VAL A 133 -1.11 -12.21 1.61
N ASN A 134 -2.34 -12.51 1.14
CA ASN A 134 -2.88 -13.87 1.11
C ASN A 134 -2.06 -14.85 0.27
N LYS A 135 -1.35 -14.38 -0.77
CA LYS A 135 -0.50 -15.25 -1.60
C LYS A 135 0.84 -15.61 -0.95
N ARG A 136 1.28 -14.83 0.03
CA ARG A 136 2.57 -14.98 0.71
C ARG A 136 2.41 -15.53 2.13
N HIS A 137 1.19 -15.53 2.67
CA HIS A 137 0.90 -15.89 4.06
C HIS A 137 1.72 -15.08 5.07
N GLU A 138 1.91 -13.79 4.79
CA GLU A 138 2.73 -12.90 5.62
C GLU A 138 2.04 -11.54 5.85
N PHE A 139 2.48 -10.85 6.91
CA PHE A 139 2.05 -9.49 7.23
C PHE A 139 3.09 -8.47 6.76
N VAL A 140 2.61 -7.42 6.13
CA VAL A 140 3.39 -6.26 5.70
C VAL A 140 2.84 -5.03 6.39
N THR A 141 3.69 -4.26 7.05
CA THR A 141 3.27 -2.96 7.63
C THR A 141 3.51 -1.86 6.61
N VAL A 142 2.47 -1.10 6.31
CA VAL A 142 2.48 0.03 5.40
C VAL A 142 2.23 1.31 6.18
N SER A 143 3.20 2.21 6.17
CA SER A 143 3.15 3.50 6.89
C SER A 143 3.59 4.67 6.04
N ASP A 144 4.15 4.41 4.87
CA ASP A 144 4.74 5.39 3.98
C ASP A 144 4.68 4.89 2.52
N VAL A 145 5.21 5.70 1.62
CA VAL A 145 5.24 5.41 0.19
C VAL A 145 6.10 4.19 -0.12
N ASN A 146 7.26 4.05 0.53
CA ASN A 146 8.20 2.97 0.26
C ASN A 146 7.59 1.60 0.60
N SER A 147 6.96 1.50 1.77
CA SER A 147 6.23 0.30 2.20
C SER A 147 4.98 0.04 1.35
N LEU A 148 4.31 1.09 0.85
CA LEU A 148 3.20 0.94 -0.11
C LEU A 148 3.68 0.39 -1.46
N GLU A 149 4.80 0.88 -1.99
CA GLU A 149 5.37 0.37 -3.23
C GLU A 149 5.83 -1.08 -3.12
N MET A 150 6.45 -1.43 -1.98
CA MET A 150 6.77 -2.82 -1.67
C MET A 150 5.50 -3.69 -1.65
N LEU A 151 4.41 -3.22 -1.04
CA LEU A 151 3.13 -3.94 -1.06
C LEU A 151 2.62 -4.12 -2.51
N VAL A 152 2.65 -3.07 -3.33
CA VAL A 152 2.19 -3.11 -4.73
C VAL A 152 3.08 -3.99 -5.62
N SER A 153 4.33 -4.25 -5.21
CA SER A 153 5.23 -5.18 -5.91
C SER A 153 4.67 -6.61 -5.96
N PHE A 154 3.84 -7.02 -5.00
CA PHE A 154 3.20 -8.34 -4.96
C PHE A 154 2.05 -8.54 -5.96
N MET A 155 1.58 -7.45 -6.59
CA MET A 155 0.59 -7.55 -7.66
C MET A 155 1.21 -8.17 -8.92
N SER A 156 0.41 -8.83 -9.76
CA SER A 156 0.84 -9.11 -11.13
C SER A 156 0.73 -7.86 -11.99
N ASP A 157 1.43 -7.81 -13.12
CA ASP A 157 1.36 -6.67 -14.04
C ASP A 157 -0.06 -6.38 -14.51
N HIS A 158 -0.83 -7.42 -14.82
CA HIS A 158 -2.26 -7.29 -15.15
C HIS A 158 -3.08 -6.67 -14.02
N ALA A 159 -2.82 -7.08 -12.77
CA ALA A 159 -3.52 -6.51 -11.61
C ALA A 159 -3.11 -5.05 -11.36
N ARG A 160 -1.82 -4.71 -11.57
CA ARG A 160 -1.33 -3.32 -11.49
C ARG A 160 -1.96 -2.43 -12.55
N LEU A 161 -2.04 -2.88 -13.80
CA LEU A 161 -2.71 -2.14 -14.88
C LEU A 161 -4.17 -1.86 -14.53
N LYS A 162 -4.92 -2.88 -14.08
CA LYS A 162 -6.30 -2.70 -13.62
C LYS A 162 -6.42 -1.74 -12.43
N ALA A 163 -5.45 -1.73 -11.52
CA ALA A 163 -5.43 -0.79 -10.42
C ALA A 163 -5.19 0.64 -10.91
N ASP A 164 -4.28 0.83 -11.87
CA ASP A 164 -4.04 2.13 -12.46
C ASP A 164 -5.26 2.66 -13.21
N GLU A 165 -5.94 1.82 -14.00
CA GLU A 165 -7.20 2.18 -14.67
C GLU A 165 -8.30 2.58 -13.67
N LYS A 166 -8.46 1.81 -12.59
CA LYS A 166 -9.60 1.96 -11.67
C LYS A 166 -9.42 3.00 -10.58
N ILE A 167 -8.20 3.20 -10.10
CA ILE A 167 -7.91 4.07 -8.96
C ILE A 167 -6.73 5.02 -9.19
N ARG A 168 -6.18 5.06 -10.42
CA ARG A 168 -4.99 5.85 -10.77
C ARG A 168 -3.83 5.60 -9.80
N LEU A 169 -3.57 4.31 -9.53
CA LEU A 169 -2.65 3.86 -8.49
C LEU A 169 -1.28 4.55 -8.58
N SER A 170 -0.68 4.59 -9.77
CA SER A 170 0.64 5.21 -9.95
C SER A 170 0.61 6.69 -9.61
N SER A 171 -0.45 7.40 -10.01
CA SER A 171 -0.63 8.81 -9.67
C SER A 171 -0.79 9.03 -8.17
N LYS A 172 -1.54 8.18 -7.48
CA LYS A 172 -1.72 8.25 -6.02
C LYS A 172 -0.40 8.04 -5.27
N ILE A 173 0.40 7.05 -5.68
CA ILE A 173 1.74 6.82 -5.11
C ILE A 173 2.64 8.04 -5.33
N SER A 174 2.67 8.59 -6.54
CA SER A 174 3.47 9.79 -6.84
C SER A 174 3.05 11.02 -6.02
N LEU A 175 1.74 11.23 -5.82
CA LEU A 175 1.24 12.34 -4.99
C LEU A 175 1.64 12.20 -3.53
N LEU A 176 1.59 10.97 -2.99
CA LEU A 176 2.06 10.70 -1.63
C LEU A 176 3.56 10.97 -1.51
N ALA A 177 4.37 10.55 -2.50
CA ALA A 177 5.81 10.78 -2.51
C ALA A 177 6.17 12.27 -2.48
N GLN A 178 5.44 13.08 -3.27
CA GLN A 178 5.61 14.53 -3.29
C GLN A 178 5.18 15.19 -1.97
N SER A 179 4.10 14.69 -1.37
CA SER A 179 3.61 15.20 -0.08
C SER A 179 4.59 14.90 1.06
N THR A 180 5.21 13.73 1.06
CA THR A 180 6.29 13.38 2.01
C THR A 180 7.47 14.35 1.86
N PHE A 181 7.86 14.70 0.64
CA PHE A 181 8.96 15.61 0.37
C PHE A 181 8.70 17.05 0.87
N LEU A 182 7.47 17.55 0.69
CA LEU A 182 7.08 18.90 1.16
C LEU A 182 6.98 19.00 2.69
N MET A 183 6.69 17.89 3.39
CA MET A 183 6.59 17.86 4.85
C MET A 183 7.95 17.79 5.55
N ASP A 184 9.01 17.32 4.88
CA ASP A 184 10.36 17.27 5.43
C ASP A 184 11.05 18.65 5.43
N ASP A 185 10.69 19.53 4.48
CA ASP A 185 11.20 20.92 4.44
C ASP A 185 10.69 21.77 5.62
N ASP A 186 9.46 21.55 6.10
CA ASP A 186 8.89 22.32 7.22
C ASP A 186 9.40 21.83 8.60
N LYS A 187 9.76 20.54 8.71
CA LYS A 187 10.40 19.99 9.92
C LYS A 187 11.85 20.46 10.09
N SER A 188 12.56 20.75 8.99
CA SER A 188 13.93 21.26 9.02
C SER A 188 14.05 22.67 9.63
N ARG A 189 12.95 23.43 9.73
CA ARG A 189 12.94 24.80 10.29
C ARG A 189 12.56 24.90 11.76
N LYS A 190 12.12 23.82 12.43
CA LYS A 190 11.55 23.90 13.79
C LYS A 190 12.18 23.01 14.86
N SER A 191 13.30 22.34 14.61
CA SER A 191 14.01 21.62 15.68
C SER A 191 15.44 22.10 15.84
N ALA A 192 15.58 23.17 16.63
CA ALA A 192 16.80 23.47 17.37
C ALA A 192 16.44 23.49 18.86
N MET A 193 16.44 22.33 19.52
CA MET A 193 16.97 22.22 20.88
C MET A 193 17.15 20.76 21.34
N THR A 194 18.38 20.49 21.73
CA THR A 194 18.94 19.44 22.62
C THR A 194 19.02 17.97 22.17
N PRO A 195 20.20 17.34 22.34
CA PRO A 195 20.49 15.95 21.99
C PRO A 195 20.38 15.01 23.20
N ASP A 196 19.84 13.80 23.02
CA ASP A 196 20.45 12.61 23.60
C ASP A 196 20.08 11.34 22.81
N ALA A 197 20.99 10.37 22.90
CA ALA A 197 21.28 9.28 21.98
C ALA A 197 20.22 8.16 21.88
N ALA A 198 20.15 7.50 20.72
CA ALA A 198 20.77 6.17 20.52
C ALA A 198 20.35 5.50 19.19
N LEU A 199 21.37 5.11 18.42
CA LEU A 199 21.42 4.14 17.32
C LEU A 199 20.17 3.96 16.44
N ASP A 200 20.14 4.72 15.35
CA ASP A 200 19.39 4.36 14.15
C ASP A 200 20.35 4.14 12.98
N LYS A 201 20.75 2.89 12.77
CA LYS A 201 21.52 2.44 11.60
C LYS A 201 20.60 2.00 10.43
N GLY A 202 19.31 2.39 10.44
CA GLY A 202 18.33 2.02 9.41
C GLY A 202 18.24 3.00 8.23
N HIS A 203 18.55 4.29 8.44
CA HIS A 203 18.32 5.33 7.43
C HIS A 203 19.38 5.41 6.32
N ASN A 204 20.62 4.99 6.56
CA ASN A 204 21.71 5.17 5.59
C ASN A 204 21.64 4.19 4.40
N ASN A 205 21.05 3.00 4.58
CA ASN A 205 20.95 2.01 3.51
C ASN A 205 19.97 2.44 2.40
N GLN A 206 18.94 3.22 2.72
CA GLN A 206 17.95 3.67 1.73
C GLN A 206 18.52 4.79 0.84
N ALA A 207 19.28 5.72 1.42
CA ALA A 207 19.90 6.82 0.67
C ALA A 207 20.97 6.33 -0.31
N ALA A 208 21.83 5.40 0.12
CA ALA A 208 22.86 4.80 -0.75
C ALA A 208 22.22 3.98 -1.88
N ASN A 209 21.19 3.19 -1.57
CA ASN A 209 20.48 2.39 -2.58
C ASN A 209 19.76 3.28 -3.60
N MET A 210 19.14 4.37 -3.16
CA MET A 210 18.50 5.34 -4.05
C MET A 210 19.50 6.02 -5.00
N LYS A 211 20.66 6.45 -4.48
CA LYS A 211 21.73 7.03 -5.30
C LYS A 211 22.20 6.05 -6.38
N LEU A 212 22.37 4.77 -6.01
CA LEU A 212 22.79 3.74 -6.96
C LEU A 212 21.72 3.48 -8.04
N ARG A 213 20.43 3.44 -7.66
CA ARG A 213 19.33 3.31 -8.63
C ARG A 213 19.26 4.47 -9.61
N ILE A 214 19.40 5.71 -9.12
CA ILE A 214 19.43 6.91 -9.97
C ILE A 214 20.58 6.81 -10.98
N ALA A 215 21.78 6.44 -10.51
CA ALA A 215 22.94 6.29 -11.39
C ALA A 215 22.72 5.23 -12.47
N LEU A 216 22.14 4.08 -12.12
CA LEU A 216 21.84 3.02 -13.10
C LEU A 216 20.76 3.44 -14.10
N ILE A 217 19.70 4.12 -13.66
CA ILE A 217 18.64 4.63 -14.56
C ILE A 217 19.23 5.63 -15.54
N GLN A 218 20.04 6.59 -15.06
CA GLN A 218 20.70 7.57 -15.91
C GLN A 218 21.64 6.91 -16.94
N ALA A 219 22.37 5.87 -16.54
CA ALA A 219 23.22 5.11 -17.45
C ALA A 219 22.41 4.39 -18.55
N ILE A 220 21.30 3.76 -18.18
CA ILE A 220 20.39 3.10 -19.15
C ILE A 220 19.80 4.13 -20.11
N GLU A 221 19.32 5.28 -19.62
CA GLU A 221 18.75 6.33 -20.46
C GLU A 221 19.76 6.93 -21.43
N ALA A 222 20.98 7.18 -20.96
CA ALA A 222 22.07 7.67 -21.79
C ALA A 222 22.39 6.68 -22.91
N HIS A 223 22.42 5.38 -22.60
CA HIS A 223 22.62 4.33 -23.59
C HIS A 223 21.48 4.27 -24.62
N VAL A 224 20.23 4.26 -24.16
CA VAL A 224 19.04 4.28 -25.04
C VAL A 224 19.08 5.46 -26.01
N LYS A 225 19.48 6.64 -25.50
CA LYS A 225 19.61 7.85 -26.32
C LYS A 225 20.77 7.75 -27.31
N ALA A 226 21.92 7.20 -26.91
CA ALA A 226 23.08 7.02 -27.77
C ALA A 226 22.81 6.05 -28.94
N GLN A 227 22.02 5.00 -28.69
CA GLN A 227 21.60 4.04 -29.71
C GLN A 227 20.46 4.55 -30.60
N GLY A 228 19.85 5.69 -30.26
CA GLY A 228 18.71 6.25 -31.00
C GLY A 228 17.44 5.40 -30.91
N TRP A 229 17.31 4.55 -29.89
CA TRP A 229 16.17 3.64 -29.75
C TRP A 229 14.91 4.39 -29.35
N THR A 230 13.79 4.03 -29.97
CA THR A 230 12.46 4.36 -29.45
C THR A 230 12.20 3.61 -28.13
N GLN A 231 11.21 4.05 -27.34
CA GLN A 231 10.86 3.36 -26.10
C GLN A 231 10.46 1.89 -26.31
N ALA A 232 9.81 1.58 -27.44
CA ALA A 232 9.41 0.22 -27.78
C ALA A 232 10.59 -0.67 -28.18
N GLU A 233 11.59 -0.10 -28.85
CA GLU A 233 12.85 -0.79 -29.17
C GLU A 233 13.69 -1.01 -27.93
N ALA A 234 13.89 0.04 -27.12
CA ALA A 234 14.61 -0.04 -25.86
C ALA A 234 13.99 -1.09 -24.93
N ALA A 235 12.66 -1.14 -24.83
CA ALA A 235 11.97 -2.18 -24.06
C ALA A 235 12.35 -3.60 -24.52
N ARG A 236 12.30 -3.85 -25.84
CA ARG A 236 12.67 -5.15 -26.42
C ARG A 236 14.13 -5.50 -26.18
N MET A 237 15.05 -4.55 -26.41
CA MET A 237 16.49 -4.77 -26.26
C MET A 237 16.89 -5.00 -24.80
N LEU A 238 16.25 -4.30 -23.87
CA LEU A 238 16.54 -4.40 -22.43
C LEU A 238 15.72 -5.50 -21.72
N GLY A 239 14.94 -6.31 -22.46
CA GLY A 239 14.18 -7.42 -21.91
C GLY A 239 13.03 -7.01 -20.98
N VAL A 240 12.48 -5.80 -21.15
CA VAL A 240 11.38 -5.27 -20.33
C VAL A 240 10.15 -4.92 -21.18
N THR A 241 9.03 -4.66 -20.52
CA THR A 241 7.82 -4.21 -21.22
C THR A 241 7.92 -2.72 -21.57
N GLN A 242 7.23 -2.28 -22.64
CA GLN A 242 7.22 -0.87 -23.03
C GLN A 242 6.71 0.09 -21.92
N PRO A 243 5.67 -0.24 -21.13
CA PRO A 243 5.30 0.58 -19.98
C PRO A 243 6.41 0.71 -18.95
N ARG A 244 7.17 -0.37 -18.71
CA ARG A 244 8.33 -0.36 -17.82
C ARG A 244 9.43 0.57 -18.34
N MET A 245 9.67 0.57 -19.64
CA MET A 245 10.60 1.52 -20.27
C MET A 245 10.12 2.98 -20.13
N SER A 246 8.82 3.21 -20.21
CA SER A 246 8.22 4.52 -19.98
C SER A 246 8.39 5.00 -18.54
N ASP A 247 8.24 4.11 -17.56
CA ASP A 247 8.50 4.42 -16.15
C ASP A 247 9.98 4.75 -15.89
N LEU A 248 10.90 4.08 -16.60
CA LEU A 248 12.34 4.35 -16.53
C LEU A 248 12.63 5.77 -17.01
N ILE A 249 12.18 6.13 -18.22
CA ILE A 249 12.40 7.45 -18.84
C ILE A 249 11.74 8.59 -18.05
N ARG A 250 10.69 8.29 -17.28
CA ARG A 250 10.05 9.26 -16.37
C ARG A 250 10.75 9.33 -15.00
N HIS A 251 11.92 8.71 -14.87
CA HIS A 251 12.75 8.63 -13.67
C HIS A 251 11.99 8.14 -12.43
N LYS A 252 11.08 7.16 -12.57
CA LYS A 252 10.39 6.54 -11.42
C LYS A 252 11.32 5.57 -10.69
N THR A 253 12.38 6.08 -10.06
CA THR A 253 13.47 5.33 -9.42
C THR A 253 12.99 4.30 -8.39
N SER A 254 11.87 4.57 -7.75
CA SER A 254 11.31 3.80 -6.66
C SER A 254 10.61 2.50 -7.12
N VAL A 255 10.08 2.47 -8.36
CA VAL A 255 9.48 1.25 -8.93
C VAL A 255 10.52 0.25 -9.46
N PHE A 256 11.80 0.62 -9.52
CA PHE A 256 12.88 -0.25 -9.96
C PHE A 256 13.66 -0.82 -8.77
N GLY A 257 13.65 -2.15 -8.65
CA GLY A 257 14.59 -2.83 -7.76
C GLY A 257 16.01 -2.76 -8.32
N LEU A 258 17.01 -2.76 -7.43
CA LEU A 258 18.42 -2.69 -7.85
C LEU A 258 18.80 -3.84 -8.78
N GLU A 259 18.36 -5.06 -8.47
CA GLU A 259 18.55 -6.26 -9.31
C GLU A 259 17.96 -6.08 -10.71
N SER A 260 16.74 -5.53 -10.82
CA SER A 260 16.11 -5.26 -12.12
C SER A 260 16.92 -4.28 -12.95
N LEU A 261 17.51 -3.25 -12.32
CA LEU A 261 18.35 -2.29 -13.03
C LEU A 261 19.67 -2.91 -13.46
N VAL A 262 20.28 -3.74 -12.60
CA VAL A 262 21.49 -4.50 -12.94
C VAL A 262 21.25 -5.38 -14.17
N ASN A 263 20.16 -6.14 -14.20
CA ASN A 263 19.81 -6.99 -15.34
C ASN A 263 19.57 -6.17 -16.62
N MET A 264 18.98 -4.98 -16.52
CA MET A 264 18.79 -4.09 -17.68
C MET A 264 20.12 -3.50 -18.18
N VAL A 265 21.03 -3.14 -17.27
CA VAL A 265 22.38 -2.67 -17.63
C VAL A 265 23.17 -3.77 -18.32
N GLU A 266 23.10 -5.00 -17.82
CA GLU A 266 23.73 -6.16 -18.46
C GLU A 266 23.13 -6.43 -19.84
N ALA A 267 21.80 -6.38 -19.99
CA ALA A 267 21.12 -6.52 -21.29
C ALA A 267 21.49 -5.39 -22.27
N ALA A 268 21.84 -4.21 -21.77
CA ALA A 268 22.36 -3.10 -22.58
C ALA A 268 23.84 -3.30 -23.00
N GLY A 269 24.49 -4.38 -22.57
CA GLY A 269 25.92 -4.61 -22.81
C GLY A 269 26.84 -3.66 -22.04
N LEU A 270 26.32 -3.06 -20.95
CA LEU A 270 27.09 -2.18 -20.08
C LEU A 270 27.66 -2.99 -18.90
N HIS A 271 28.84 -2.59 -18.42
CA HIS A 271 29.48 -3.23 -17.27
C HIS A 271 29.38 -2.34 -16.02
N ILE A 272 29.09 -2.96 -14.88
CA ILE A 272 28.97 -2.27 -13.59
C ILE A 272 30.26 -2.50 -12.80
N GLU A 273 30.89 -1.42 -12.33
CA GLU A 273 31.98 -1.45 -11.36
C GLU A 273 31.50 -0.82 -10.05
N VAL A 274 31.65 -1.54 -8.93
CA VAL A 274 31.28 -1.05 -7.59
C VAL A 274 32.54 -0.88 -6.75
N ARG A 275 32.77 0.33 -6.25
CA ARG A 275 33.88 0.63 -5.31
C ARG A 275 33.34 0.91 -3.92
N VAL A 276 33.92 0.25 -2.92
CA VAL A 276 33.62 0.47 -1.50
C VAL A 276 34.83 1.13 -0.86
N ALA A 277 34.66 2.33 -0.31
CA ALA A 277 35.68 3.04 0.44
C ALA A 277 35.37 2.98 1.94
N ALA A 278 36.42 2.87 2.76
CA ALA A 278 36.35 2.83 4.23
C ALA A 278 36.70 4.19 4.83
#